data_AF-A0A5C1YDU1-F1
#
_entry.id   AF-A0A5C1YDU1-F1
#
_cell.length_a   1.000
_cell.length_b   1.000
_cell.length_c   1.000
_cell.angle_alpha   90.00
_cell.angle_beta   90.00
_cell.angle_gamma   90.00
#
_symmetry.space_group_name_H-M   'P 1'
#
loop_
_entity.id
_entity.type
_entity.pdbx_description
1 polymer ?
#
loop_
_entity_poly.entity_id
_entity_poly.type
_entity_poly.pdbx_seq_one_letter_code
_entity_poly.pdbx_strand_id
1 'polypeptide(L)'
;MSTVVLAAFLQLVAAVAQGVVSAGDAVAATAATGSPAMVLLIVGALGVAAVAFVALRVLVPAEPDPAASVHRGQTVDVSRLLSQSDPDAPGRTRPRAPTAA
;
A
#
# COMPACT_ATOMS: atom_id res chain seq x y z
N MET A 1 -20.23 0.91 -9.64
CA MET A 1 -20.20 1.42 -8.25
C MET A 1 -21.65 1.60 -7.81
N SER A 2 -22.14 0.83 -6.83
CA SER A 2 -23.58 0.83 -6.49
C SER A 2 -23.97 2.09 -5.70
N THR A 3 -25.22 2.52 -5.82
CA THR A 3 -25.79 3.69 -5.11
C THR A 3 -25.63 3.61 -3.59
N VAL A 4 -25.61 2.38 -3.04
CA VAL A 4 -25.39 2.09 -1.62
C VAL A 4 -23.98 2.49 -1.18
N VAL A 5 -22.97 2.22 -2.02
CA VAL A 5 -21.57 2.58 -1.73
C VAL A 5 -21.39 4.09 -1.72
N LEU A 6 -22.04 4.79 -2.65
CA LEU A 6 -21.99 6.26 -2.71
C LEU A 6 -22.67 6.89 -1.48
N ALA A 7 -23.82 6.37 -1.06
CA ALA A 7 -24.53 6.85 0.12
C ALA A 7 -23.74 6.63 1.42
N ALA A 8 -23.14 5.45 1.60
CA ALA A 8 -22.28 5.17 2.76
C ALA A 8 -21.06 6.09 2.81
N PHE A 9 -20.46 6.38 1.65
CA PHE A 9 -19.34 7.31 1.55
C PHE A 9 -19.74 8.74 1.94
N LEU A 10 -20.88 9.22 1.44
CA LEU A 10 -21.41 10.54 1.80
C LEU A 10 -21.72 10.67 3.30
N GLN A 11 -22.28 9.62 3.91
CA GLN A 11 -22.54 9.58 5.35
C GLN A 11 -21.26 9.61 6.19
N LEU A 12 -20.23 8.87 5.75
CA LEU A 12 -18.92 8.90 6.39
C LEU A 12 -18.30 10.31 6.33
N VAL A 13 -18.34 10.95 5.17
CA VAL A 13 -17.82 12.32 4.98
C VAL A 13 -18.55 13.32 5.89
N ALA A 14 -19.88 13.22 5.97
CA ALA A 14 -20.68 14.08 6.85
C ALA A 14 -20.34 13.89 8.33
N ALA A 15 -20.20 12.63 8.78
CA ALA A 15 -19.84 12.31 10.15
C ALA A 15 -18.43 12.83 10.53
N VAL A 16 -17.46 12.71 9.60
CA VAL A 16 -16.11 13.25 9.79
C VAL A 16 -16.15 14.78 9.87
N ALA A 17 -16.89 15.45 9.00
CA ALA A 17 -17.01 16.91 9.02
C ALA A 17 -17.62 17.41 10.34
N GLN A 18 -18.67 16.75 10.85
CA GLN A 18 -19.28 17.07 12.14
C GLN A 18 -18.34 16.82 13.33
N GLY A 19 -17.54 15.75 13.28
CA GLY A 19 -16.51 15.47 14.27
C GLY A 19 -15.42 16.55 14.32
N VAL A 20 -15.00 17.06 13.16
CA VAL A 20 -13.97 18.12 13.08
C VAL A 20 -14.49 19.45 13.62
N VAL A 21 -15.74 19.82 13.30
CA VAL A 21 -16.35 21.06 13.80
C VAL A 21 -16.49 21.04 15.32
N SER A 22 -17.01 19.94 15.88
CA SER A 22 -17.18 19.81 17.34
C SER A 22 -15.85 19.76 18.10
N ALA A 23 -14.82 19.17 17.51
CA ALA A 23 -13.46 19.24 18.04
C ALA A 23 -12.90 20.67 18.00
N GLY A 24 -13.16 21.42 16.93
CA GLY A 24 -12.78 22.83 16.81
C GLY A 24 -13.44 23.71 17.87
N ASP A 25 -14.73 23.51 18.11
CA ASP A 25 -15.47 24.24 19.16
C ASP A 25 -14.92 23.93 20.56
N ALA A 26 -14.58 22.66 20.83
CA ALA A 26 -13.94 22.25 22.08
C ALA A 26 -12.54 22.86 22.26
N VAL A 27 -11.76 22.96 21.18
CA VAL A 27 -10.45 23.64 21.19
C VAL A 27 -10.62 25.13 21.46
N ALA A 28 -11.56 25.81 20.82
CA ALA A 28 -11.82 27.23 21.02
C ALA A 28 -12.27 27.54 22.47
N ALA A 29 -13.16 26.73 23.02
CA ALA A 29 -13.60 26.85 24.41
C ALA A 29 -12.46 26.60 25.42
N THR A 30 -11.54 25.70 25.11
CA THR A 30 -10.39 25.36 25.97
C THR A 30 -9.24 26.36 25.83
N ALA A 31 -9.03 26.92 24.64
CA ALA A 31 -8.04 27.97 24.39
C ALA A 31 -8.32 29.24 25.20
N ALA A 32 -9.60 29.57 25.41
CA ALA A 32 -10.02 30.69 26.23
C ALA A 32 -9.65 30.55 27.72
N THR A 33 -9.31 29.33 28.19
CA THR A 33 -9.03 29.05 29.60
C THR A 33 -7.55 28.76 29.91
N GLY A 34 -6.66 28.73 28.91
CA GLY A 34 -5.20 28.58 29.12
C GLY A 34 -4.79 27.27 29.81
N SER A 35 -5.55 26.20 29.60
CA SER A 35 -5.43 24.94 30.34
C SER A 35 -4.50 23.92 29.64
N PRO A 36 -3.79 23.03 30.37
CA PRO A 36 -3.04 21.89 29.80
C PRO A 36 -3.90 20.94 28.95
N ALA A 37 -5.22 21.01 29.07
CA ALA A 37 -6.16 20.37 28.16
C ALA A 37 -5.97 20.82 26.69
N MET A 38 -5.46 22.03 26.45
CA MET A 38 -5.15 22.55 25.11
C MET A 38 -4.05 21.73 24.41
N VAL A 39 -3.03 21.30 25.15
CA VAL A 39 -1.95 20.45 24.61
C VAL A 39 -2.52 19.09 24.21
N LEU A 40 -3.37 18.49 25.06
CA LEU A 40 -4.02 17.22 24.77
C LEU A 40 -4.97 17.30 23.57
N LEU A 41 -5.72 18.41 23.43
CA LEU A 41 -6.60 18.62 22.29
C LEU A 41 -5.82 18.85 20.98
N ILE A 42 -4.72 19.60 21.00
CA ILE A 42 -3.87 19.79 19.81
C ILE A 42 -3.28 18.45 19.37
N VAL A 43 -2.73 17.67 20.31
CA VAL A 43 -2.19 16.34 20.04
C VAL A 43 -3.28 15.40 19.52
N GLY A 44 -4.48 15.45 20.12
CA GLY A 44 -5.65 14.68 19.67
C GLY A 44 -6.08 15.06 18.25
N ALA A 45 -6.19 16.35 17.95
CA ALA A 45 -6.55 16.85 16.62
C ALA A 45 -5.53 16.46 15.55
N LEU A 46 -4.23 16.56 15.86
CA LEU A 46 -3.15 16.06 15.00
C LEU A 46 -3.24 14.55 14.76
N GLY A 47 -3.55 13.78 15.81
CA GLY A 47 -3.76 12.34 15.71
C GLY A 47 -4.93 11.99 14.79
N VAL A 48 -6.08 12.66 14.96
CA VAL A 48 -7.26 12.48 14.11
C VAL A 48 -6.97 12.86 12.66
N ALA A 49 -6.27 13.98 12.42
CA ALA A 49 -5.88 14.41 11.08
C ALA A 49 -4.94 13.39 10.40
N ALA A 50 -3.97 12.83 11.15
CA ALA A 50 -3.07 11.81 10.63
C ALA A 50 -3.82 10.52 10.26
N VAL A 51 -4.73 10.05 11.11
CA VAL A 51 -5.56 8.87 10.83
C VAL A 51 -6.46 9.11 9.61
N ALA A 52 -7.10 10.27 9.51
CA ALA A 52 -7.92 10.64 8.36
C ALA A 52 -7.10 10.68 7.06
N PHE A 53 -5.88 11.22 7.11
CA PHE A 53 -4.99 11.26 5.96
C PHE A 53 -4.57 9.86 5.48
N VAL A 54 -4.25 8.96 6.41
CA VAL A 54 -3.92 7.56 6.08
C VAL A 54 -5.15 6.84 5.52
N ALA A 55 -6.32 7.00 6.13
CA ALA A 55 -7.56 6.40 5.64
C ALA A 55 -7.91 6.87 4.22
N LEU A 56 -7.66 8.15 3.90
CA LEU A 56 -7.85 8.69 2.56
C LEU A 56 -6.93 8.00 1.54
N ARG A 57 -5.68 7.72 1.91
CA ARG A 57 -4.71 7.03 1.05
C ARG A 57 -5.06 5.55 0.82
N VAL A 58 -5.67 4.89 1.80
CA VAL A 58 -6.14 3.50 1.67
C VAL A 58 -7.37 3.40 0.76
N LEU A 59 -8.21 4.45 0.72
CA LEU A 59 -9.38 4.51 -0.16
C LEU A 59 -9.05 4.85 -1.62
N VAL A 60 -7.86 5.39 -1.91
CA VAL A 60 -7.41 5.51 -3.30
C VAL A 60 -6.98 4.11 -3.73
N PRO A 61 -7.66 3.48 -4.72
CA PRO A 61 -7.16 2.26 -5.30
C PRO A 61 -5.77 2.57 -5.85
N ALA A 62 -4.74 2.00 -5.24
CA ALA A 62 -3.42 2.01 -5.85
C ALA A 62 -3.58 1.25 -7.17
N GLU A 63 -3.37 1.95 -8.29
CA GLU A 63 -3.32 1.32 -9.62
C GLU A 63 -2.35 0.13 -9.50
N PRO A 64 -2.80 -1.12 -9.75
CA PRO A 64 -1.93 -2.27 -9.60
C PRO A 64 -0.73 -2.09 -10.53
N ASP A 65 0.48 -2.17 -9.98
CA ASP A 65 1.70 -2.11 -10.77
C ASP A 65 1.64 -3.19 -11.87
N PRO A 66 1.57 -2.81 -13.16
CA PRO A 66 1.46 -3.77 -14.25
C PRO A 66 2.68 -4.68 -14.34
N ALA A 67 3.81 -4.33 -13.72
CA ALA A 67 4.98 -5.21 -13.63
C ALA A 67 4.85 -6.30 -12.55
N ALA A 68 4.03 -6.09 -11.52
CA ALA A 68 3.81 -7.05 -10.45
C ALA A 68 2.93 -8.25 -10.91
N SER A 69 2.09 -8.06 -11.91
CA SER A 69 1.27 -9.12 -12.52
C SER A 69 2.06 -10.01 -13.49
N VAL A 70 3.15 -9.51 -14.08
CA VAL A 70 4.01 -10.29 -15.00
C VAL A 70 4.65 -11.50 -14.30
N HIS A 71 4.95 -11.39 -13.00
CA HIS A 71 5.64 -12.43 -12.24
C HIS A 71 4.72 -13.50 -11.64
N ARG A 72 3.40 -13.23 -11.53
CA ARG A 72 2.45 -14.16 -10.88
C ARG A 72 1.97 -15.31 -11.78
N GLY A 73 2.27 -15.25 -13.08
CA GLY A 73 1.78 -16.23 -14.07
C GLY A 73 2.87 -16.98 -14.84
N GLN A 74 4.15 -16.71 -14.58
CA GLN A 74 5.23 -17.43 -15.26
C GLN A 74 5.42 -18.80 -14.60
N THR A 75 4.83 -19.83 -15.20
CA THR A 75 5.21 -21.22 -14.93
C THR A 75 6.65 -21.39 -15.39
N VAL A 76 7.55 -21.61 -14.43
CA VAL A 76 8.96 -21.92 -14.71
C VAL A 76 9.01 -23.32 -15.29
N ASP A 77 9.36 -23.45 -16.57
CA ASP A 77 9.60 -24.75 -17.20
C ASP A 77 10.93 -25.32 -16.69
N VAL A 78 10.83 -26.22 -15.72
CA VAL A 78 11.97 -26.90 -15.10
C VAL A 78 12.77 -27.70 -16.12
N SER A 79 12.13 -28.28 -17.13
CA SER A 79 12.80 -29.06 -18.18
C SER A 79 13.72 -28.17 -19.02
N ARG A 80 13.29 -26.93 -19.28
CA ARG A 80 14.10 -25.92 -19.97
C ARG A 80 15.30 -25.48 -19.14
N LEU A 81 15.16 -25.35 -17.81
CA LEU A 81 16.29 -25.01 -16.94
C LEU A 81 17.31 -26.15 -16.84
N LEU A 82 16.84 -27.40 -16.76
CA LEU A 82 17.70 -28.58 -16.72
C LEU A 82 18.50 -28.76 -18.01
N SER A 83 17.87 -28.57 -19.17
CA SER A 83 18.56 -28.64 -20.47
C SER A 83 19.58 -27.52 -20.71
N GLN A 84 19.41 -26.35 -20.07
CA GLN A 84 20.42 -25.29 -20.08
C GLN A 84 21.63 -25.64 -19.20
N SER A 85 21.37 -26.32 -18.08
CA SER A 85 22.37 -26.71 -17.08
C SER A 85 23.16 -27.95 -17.49
N ASP A 86 22.62 -28.79 -18.38
CA ASP A 86 23.29 -30.01 -18.84
C ASP A 86 24.42 -29.68 -19.84
N PRO A 87 25.70 -29.82 -19.44
CA PRO A 87 26.82 -29.62 -20.36
C PRO A 87 26.88 -30.68 -21.46
N ASP A 88 26.20 -31.82 -21.27
CA ASP A 88 26.12 -32.95 -22.20
C ASP A 88 24.87 -32.91 -23.09
N ALA A 89 24.08 -31.83 -23.06
CA ALA A 89 22.89 -31.67 -23.89
C ALA A 89 23.19 -31.91 -25.40
N PRO A 90 22.33 -32.64 -26.13
CA PRO A 90 22.52 -32.94 -27.54
C PRO A 90 22.76 -31.66 -28.36
N GLY A 91 23.86 -31.62 -29.12
CA GLY A 91 24.25 -30.47 -29.93
C GLY A 91 25.30 -29.55 -29.31
N ARG A 92 25.74 -29.78 -28.06
CA ARG A 92 26.90 -29.09 -27.49
C ARG A 92 28.21 -29.78 -27.87
N THR A 93 29.18 -29.01 -28.35
CA THR A 93 30.52 -29.51 -28.68
C THR A 93 31.24 -29.89 -27.39
N ARG A 94 31.47 -31.19 -27.16
CA ARG A 94 32.28 -31.63 -26.01
C ARG A 94 33.69 -31.08 -26.14
N PRO A 95 34.22 -30.36 -25.13
CA PRO A 95 35.65 -30.06 -25.07
C PRO A 95 36.42 -31.38 -25.08
N ARG A 96 37.21 -31.64 -26.13
CA ARG A 96 38.11 -32.80 -26.14
C ARG A 96 39.20 -32.51 -25.11
N ALA A 97 39.43 -33.45 -24.21
CA ALA A 97 40.53 -33.36 -23.25
C ALA A 97 41.83 -33.04 -24.01
N PRO A 98 42.66 -32.10 -23.50
CA PRO A 98 43.96 -31.85 -24.08
C PRO A 98 44.73 -33.16 -24.17
N THR A 99 45.22 -33.50 -25.36
CA THR A 99 46.12 -34.64 -25.53
C THR A 99 47.40 -34.27 -24.82
N ALA A 100 47.71 -34.96 -23.71
CA ALA A 100 48.99 -34.78 -23.04
C ALA A 100 50.10 -35.18 -24.02
N ALA A 101 51.01 -34.25 -24.30
CA ALA A 101 52.23 -34.47 -25.07
C ALA A 101 53.33 -35.03 -24.19
#